data_AF-A0AAV5T942-F1
#
_entry.id   AF-A0AAV5T942-F1
#
_cell.length_a   1.000
_cell.length_b   1.000
_cell.length_c   1.000
_cell.angle_alpha   90.00
_cell.angle_beta   90.00
_cell.angle_gamma   90.00
#
_symmetry.space_group_name_H-M   'P 1'
#
loop_
_entity.id
_entity.type
_entity.pdbx_description
1 polymer ?
#
loop_
_entity_poly.entity_id
_entity_poly.type
_entity_poly.pdbx_seq_one_letter_code
_entity_poly.pdbx_strand_id
1 'polypeptide(L)'
;EAVFHTSVAGCSVLLNVLLLCATFLPTPKAFHSYLFLMRMQALADLTASALILTTMHRTVPCEWSLLFIAFGPCTLLGGTACYSFYSERTLSRCVFIKANKSEVDAQFTNVLICMGARYWILRCGPISRKRLMAAFAVFVALPAVFVTLMALFIRSDDSVAEQRLHWHFDYSTEYLVVTG
;
A
#
# COMPACT_ATOMS: atom_id res chain seq x y z
N GLU A 1 -15.11 11.62 -10.43
CA GLU A 1 -13.98 11.25 -9.54
C GLU A 1 -13.40 9.86 -9.87
N ALA A 2 -14.23 8.81 -9.96
CA ALA A 2 -13.74 7.45 -10.24
C ALA A 2 -12.85 7.32 -11.49
N VAL A 3 -13.22 7.94 -12.62
CA VAL A 3 -12.42 7.91 -13.86
C VAL A 3 -11.02 8.47 -13.63
N PHE A 4 -10.90 9.61 -12.96
CA PHE A 4 -9.61 10.23 -12.66
C PHE A 4 -8.74 9.35 -11.75
N HIS A 5 -9.31 8.77 -10.69
CA HIS A 5 -8.59 7.85 -9.81
C HIS A 5 -8.08 6.61 -10.55
N THR A 6 -8.92 6.01 -11.40
CA THR A 6 -8.55 4.86 -12.22
C THR A 6 -7.45 5.22 -13.22
N SER A 7 -7.53 6.37 -13.89
CA SER A 7 -6.51 6.82 -14.84
C SER A 7 -5.16 7.04 -14.16
N VAL A 8 -5.15 7.76 -13.03
CA VAL A 8 -3.91 8.03 -12.28
C VAL A 8 -3.30 6.74 -11.73
N ALA A 9 -4.12 5.85 -11.15
CA ALA A 9 -3.65 4.56 -10.66
C ALA A 9 -3.13 3.67 -11.80
N GLY A 10 -3.82 3.65 -12.94
CA GLY A 10 -3.39 2.91 -14.13
C GLY A 10 -2.06 3.42 -14.70
N CYS A 11 -1.88 4.73 -14.81
CA CYS A 11 -0.60 5.33 -15.22
C CYS A 11 0.51 5.00 -14.21
N SER A 12 0.22 5.03 -12.91
CA SER A 12 1.17 4.67 -11.86
C SER A 12 1.61 3.20 -11.97
N VAL A 13 0.67 2.27 -12.17
CA VAL A 13 0.97 0.86 -12.41
C VAL A 13 1.88 0.70 -13.64
N LEU A 14 1.52 1.33 -14.76
CA LEU A 14 2.29 1.24 -16.00
C LEU A 14 3.73 1.75 -15.83
N LEU A 15 3.90 2.92 -15.22
CA LEU A 15 5.23 3.51 -14.99
C LEU A 15 6.08 2.66 -14.05
N ASN A 16 5.48 2.10 -12.99
CA ASN A 16 6.21 1.22 -12.06
C ASN A 16 6.58 -0.12 -12.69
N VAL A 17 5.73 -0.69 -13.55
CA VAL A 17 6.09 -1.89 -14.34
C VAL A 17 7.25 -1.58 -15.28
N LEU A 18 7.20 -0.45 -16.01
CA LEU A 18 8.30 -0.03 -16.88
C LEU A 18 9.60 0.17 -16.10
N LEU A 19 9.53 0.80 -14.92
CA LEU A 19 10.68 1.00 -14.04
C LEU A 19 11.24 -0.35 -13.56
N LEU A 20 10.37 -1.28 -13.15
CA LEU A 20 10.75 -2.62 -12.72
C LEU A 20 11.44 -3.38 -13.87
N CYS A 21 10.88 -3.35 -15.08
CA CYS A 21 11.49 -3.91 -16.28
C CYS A 21 12.86 -3.29 -16.58
N ALA A 22 12.99 -1.97 -16.47
CA ALA A 22 14.26 -1.27 -16.67
C ALA A 22 15.33 -1.72 -15.66
N THR A 23 14.94 -2.11 -14.44
CA THR A 23 15.91 -2.65 -13.47
C THR A 23 16.46 -4.02 -13.85
N PHE A 24 15.86 -4.75 -14.80
CA PHE A 24 16.39 -6.03 -15.28
C PHE A 24 17.40 -5.87 -16.42
N LEU A 25 17.56 -4.66 -16.96
CA LEU A 25 18.57 -4.38 -17.96
C LEU A 25 19.99 -4.54 -17.38
N PRO A 26 20.98 -4.94 -18.21
CA PRO A 26 22.35 -5.15 -17.76
C PRO A 26 22.91 -3.85 -17.17
N THR A 27 23.33 -3.89 -15.90
CA THR A 27 23.93 -2.74 -15.20
C THR A 27 25.30 -3.10 -14.62
N PRO A 28 26.22 -2.11 -14.46
CA PRO A 28 27.55 -2.38 -13.95
C PRO A 28 27.50 -2.92 -12.51
N LYS A 29 28.45 -3.79 -12.16
CA LYS A 29 28.53 -4.44 -10.82
C LYS A 29 28.47 -3.46 -9.65
N ALA A 30 29.02 -2.26 -9.83
CA ALA A 30 29.01 -1.16 -8.86
C ALA A 30 27.59 -0.68 -8.49
N PHE A 31 26.61 -0.83 -9.38
CA PHE A 31 25.24 -0.36 -9.19
C PHE A 31 24.27 -1.43 -8.66
N HIS A 32 24.72 -2.66 -8.35
CA HIS A 32 23.77 -3.70 -7.96
C HIS A 32 23.02 -3.42 -6.64
N SER A 33 23.68 -2.84 -5.64
CA SER A 33 22.99 -2.48 -4.38
C SER A 33 21.97 -1.38 -4.62
N TYR A 34 22.25 -0.47 -5.56
CA TYR A 34 21.34 0.57 -6.02
C TYR A 34 20.15 0.00 -6.79
N LEU A 35 20.42 -0.93 -7.71
CA LEU A 35 19.42 -1.64 -8.48
C LEU A 35 18.44 -2.42 -7.58
N PHE A 36 18.96 -3.02 -6.51
CA PHE A 36 18.13 -3.70 -5.51
C PHE A 36 17.16 -2.74 -4.83
N LEU A 37 17.63 -1.58 -4.36
CA LEU A 37 16.76 -0.55 -3.77
C LEU A 37 15.71 -0.05 -4.76
N MET A 38 16.09 0.21 -6.02
CA MET A 38 15.14 0.61 -7.06
C MET A 38 14.09 -0.47 -7.34
N ARG A 39 14.46 -1.74 -7.33
CA ARG A 39 13.52 -2.86 -7.47
C ARG A 39 12.53 -2.92 -6.32
N MET A 40 13.01 -2.82 -5.09
CA MET A 40 12.15 -2.85 -3.91
C MET A 40 11.17 -1.66 -3.91
N GLN A 41 11.65 -0.48 -4.28
CA GLN A 41 10.80 0.71 -4.42
C GLN A 41 9.75 0.53 -5.52
N ALA A 42 10.16 0.09 -6.72
CA ALA A 42 9.23 -0.13 -7.83
C ALA A 42 8.18 -1.19 -7.49
N LEU A 43 8.55 -2.25 -6.76
CA LEU A 43 7.62 -3.26 -6.26
C LEU A 43 6.65 -2.70 -5.22
N ALA A 44 7.14 -1.86 -4.29
CA ALA A 44 6.30 -1.20 -3.29
C ALA A 44 5.29 -0.24 -3.94
N ASP A 45 5.74 0.56 -4.91
CA ASP A 45 4.87 1.50 -5.62
C ASP A 45 3.88 0.78 -6.54
N LEU A 46 4.29 -0.33 -7.17
CA LEU A 46 3.42 -1.20 -7.97
C LEU A 46 2.33 -1.85 -7.11
N THR A 47 2.71 -2.41 -5.96
CA THR A 47 1.74 -3.03 -5.03
C THR A 47 0.80 -1.97 -4.49
N ALA A 48 1.28 -0.79 -4.08
CA ALA A 48 0.42 0.29 -3.62
C ALA A 48 -0.56 0.77 -4.69
N SER A 49 -0.10 0.97 -5.92
CA SER A 49 -0.94 1.42 -7.04
C SER A 49 -1.96 0.34 -7.47
N ALA A 50 -1.57 -0.93 -7.47
CA ALA A 50 -2.48 -2.05 -7.69
C ALA A 50 -3.55 -2.13 -6.59
N LEU A 51 -3.17 -1.99 -5.31
CA LEU A 51 -4.10 -1.95 -4.19
C LEU A 51 -5.07 -0.76 -4.31
N ILE A 52 -4.60 0.43 -4.72
CA ILE A 52 -5.48 1.59 -4.95
C ILE A 52 -6.49 1.30 -6.07
N LEU A 53 -6.05 0.65 -7.13
CA LEU A 53 -6.91 0.29 -8.27
C LEU A 53 -7.96 -0.76 -7.87
N THR A 54 -7.61 -1.72 -7.02
CA THR A 54 -8.51 -2.79 -6.59
C THR A 54 -9.43 -2.38 -5.43
N THR A 55 -8.93 -1.56 -4.51
CA THR A 55 -9.64 -1.06 -3.32
C THR A 55 -10.03 0.40 -3.46
N MET A 56 -11.02 0.65 -4.31
CA MET A 56 -11.81 1.88 -4.23
C MET A 56 -12.74 1.75 -3.02
N HIS A 57 -12.27 2.24 -1.88
CA HIS A 57 -12.99 2.18 -0.62
C HIS A 57 -13.35 3.59 -0.14
N ARG A 58 -14.49 3.70 0.53
CA ARG A 58 -14.92 4.88 1.27
C ARG A 58 -14.97 4.53 2.74
N THR A 59 -14.31 5.34 3.57
CA THR A 59 -14.39 5.25 5.03
C THR A 59 -15.59 6.06 5.52
N VAL A 60 -16.47 5.44 6.28
CA VAL A 60 -17.63 6.09 6.89
C VAL A 60 -17.52 5.90 8.40
N PRO A 61 -17.27 6.98 9.18
CA PRO A 61 -17.30 6.89 10.63
C PRO A 61 -18.74 6.68 11.11
N CYS A 62 -18.97 5.61 11.88
CA CYS A 62 -20.25 5.28 12.50
C CYS A 62 -20.04 5.17 14.01
N GLU A 63 -20.26 6.27 14.72
CA GLU A 63 -20.07 6.42 16.17
C GLU A 63 -18.67 5.96 16.62
N TRP A 64 -18.58 4.78 17.25
CA TRP A 64 -17.35 4.17 17.78
C TRP A 64 -16.72 3.16 16.83
N SER A 65 -17.28 2.99 15.63
CA SER A 65 -16.79 2.06 14.61
C SER A 65 -16.48 2.77 13.30
N LEU A 66 -15.48 2.27 12.58
CA LEU A 66 -15.17 2.70 11.23
C LEU A 66 -15.69 1.65 10.26
N LEU A 67 -16.59 2.05 9.37
CA LEU A 67 -17.08 1.18 8.30
C LEU A 67 -16.35 1.49 6.99
N PHE A 68 -16.02 0.45 6.26
CA PHE A 68 -15.34 0.50 4.97
C PHE A 68 -16.26 -0.04 3.90
N ILE A 69 -16.62 0.82 2.95
CA ILE A 69 -17.47 0.49 1.81
C ILE A 69 -16.57 0.38 0.58
N ALA A 70 -16.39 -0.84 0.06
CA ALA A 70 -15.58 -1.10 -1.13
C ALA A 70 -16.45 -1.31 -2.38
N PHE A 71 -16.10 -0.67 -3.49
CA PHE A 71 -16.82 -0.73 -4.77
C PHE A 71 -15.93 -0.99 -5.99
N GLY A 72 -14.78 -1.65 -5.77
CA GLY A 72 -13.79 -1.95 -6.82
C GLY A 72 -13.72 -3.45 -7.19
N PRO A 73 -12.76 -3.83 -8.05
CA PRO A 73 -12.50 -5.23 -8.42
C PRO A 73 -12.26 -6.17 -7.23
N CYS A 74 -11.88 -5.65 -6.06
CA CYS A 74 -11.74 -6.47 -4.86
C CYS A 74 -13.06 -7.15 -4.44
N THR A 75 -14.22 -6.60 -4.82
CA THR A 75 -15.54 -7.18 -4.52
C THR A 75 -15.70 -8.58 -5.12
N LEU A 76 -15.03 -8.85 -6.25
CA LEU A 76 -15.00 -10.18 -6.90
C LEU A 76 -14.21 -11.22 -6.11
N LEU A 77 -13.30 -10.78 -5.23
CA LEU A 77 -12.47 -11.64 -4.39
C LEU A 77 -13.07 -11.84 -2.98
N GLY A 78 -14.14 -11.11 -2.66
CA GLY A 78 -14.85 -11.13 -1.37
C GLY A 78 -14.36 -10.08 -0.37
N GLY A 79 -15.14 -9.89 0.70
CA GLY A 79 -14.86 -8.86 1.72
C GLY A 79 -13.55 -9.04 2.46
N THR A 80 -13.10 -10.28 2.65
CA THR A 80 -11.81 -10.56 3.30
C THR A 80 -10.65 -10.00 2.49
N ALA A 81 -10.70 -10.15 1.17
CA ALA A 81 -9.67 -9.64 0.28
C ALA A 81 -9.70 -8.09 0.28
N CYS A 82 -10.89 -7.49 0.16
CA CYS A 82 -11.03 -6.03 0.22
C CYS A 82 -10.49 -5.44 1.53
N TYR A 83 -10.82 -6.04 2.68
CA TYR A 83 -10.38 -5.57 3.99
C TYR A 83 -8.86 -5.74 4.17
N SER A 84 -8.31 -6.89 3.75
CA SER A 84 -6.87 -7.16 3.81
C SER A 84 -6.09 -6.14 2.97
N PHE A 85 -6.53 -5.90 1.74
CA PHE A 85 -5.91 -4.91 0.85
C PHE A 85 -5.97 -3.49 1.42
N TYR A 86 -7.06 -3.13 2.10
CA TYR A 86 -7.15 -1.86 2.80
C TYR A 86 -6.15 -1.77 3.97
N SER A 87 -6.04 -2.83 4.78
CA SER A 87 -5.12 -2.88 5.91
C SER A 87 -3.65 -2.74 5.46
N GLU A 88 -3.28 -3.41 4.36
CA GLU A 88 -1.95 -3.31 3.77
C GLU A 88 -1.67 -1.91 3.23
N ARG A 89 -2.65 -1.26 2.59
CA ARG A 89 -2.52 0.12 2.13
C ARG A 89 -2.29 1.09 3.29
N THR A 90 -3.06 0.94 4.36
CA THR A 90 -2.94 1.79 5.55
C THR A 90 -1.59 1.60 6.23
N LEU A 91 -1.10 0.36 6.28
CA LEU A 91 0.23 0.09 6.82
C LEU A 91 1.35 0.60 5.92
N SER A 92 1.26 0.43 4.60
CA SER A 92 2.23 1.00 3.67
C SER A 92 2.33 2.52 3.85
N ARG A 93 1.20 3.19 4.16
CA ARG A 93 1.22 4.58 4.63
C ARG A 93 1.90 4.71 6.00
N CYS A 94 1.52 3.97 7.04
CA CYS A 94 2.08 4.16 8.39
C CYS A 94 3.57 3.80 8.57
N VAL A 95 4.07 2.78 7.87
CA VAL A 95 5.47 2.30 7.99
C VAL A 95 6.43 3.20 7.22
N PHE A 96 6.02 3.71 6.06
CA PHE A 96 6.84 4.65 5.29
C PHE A 96 6.65 6.12 5.72
N ILE A 97 5.59 6.43 6.49
CA ILE A 97 5.25 7.79 6.95
C ILE A 97 5.25 7.83 8.48
N LYS A 98 6.44 7.97 9.07
CA LYS A 98 6.57 8.56 10.41
C LYS A 98 7.18 9.97 10.31
N ALA A 99 6.66 10.78 9.40
CA ALA A 99 6.97 12.21 9.31
C ALA A 99 5.79 13.00 8.71
N ASN A 100 5.13 13.78 9.56
CA ASN A 100 4.25 14.92 9.28
C ASN A 100 3.01 14.74 8.37
N LYS A 101 1.85 14.64 9.06
CA LYS A 101 0.52 15.30 8.89
C LYS A 101 -0.06 15.72 7.52
N SER A 102 0.48 15.39 6.35
CA SER A 102 -0.18 15.68 5.06
C SER A 102 -0.05 14.53 4.06
N GLU A 103 -1.17 14.11 3.47
CA GLU A 103 -1.27 12.96 2.55
C GLU A 103 -0.41 13.08 1.27
N VAL A 104 0.13 14.26 0.98
CA VAL A 104 0.97 14.53 -0.19
C VAL A 104 2.48 14.32 0.10
N ASP A 105 2.91 14.41 1.37
CA ASP A 105 4.33 14.39 1.74
C ASP A 105 4.93 12.97 1.87
N ALA A 106 4.07 11.97 1.90
CA ALA A 106 4.41 10.56 2.09
C ALA A 106 5.33 9.99 0.99
N GLN A 107 4.94 10.21 -0.26
CA GLN A 107 5.69 9.72 -1.42
C GLN A 107 7.00 10.50 -1.59
N PHE A 108 6.96 11.81 -1.33
CA PHE A 108 8.14 12.66 -1.38
C PHE A 108 9.18 12.26 -0.31
N THR A 109 8.73 11.93 0.89
CA THR A 109 9.59 11.43 1.97
C THR A 109 10.24 10.10 1.61
N ASN A 110 9.50 9.17 0.99
CA ASN A 110 10.08 7.90 0.53
C ASN A 110 11.14 8.12 -0.56
N VAL A 111 10.89 9.05 -1.50
CA VAL A 111 11.87 9.48 -2.50
C VAL A 111 13.11 10.12 -1.83
N LEU A 112 12.92 10.98 -0.82
CA LEU A 112 14.01 11.61 -0.09
C LEU A 112 14.83 10.61 0.73
N ILE A 113 14.20 9.65 1.39
CA ILE A 113 14.89 8.57 2.11
C ILE A 113 15.67 7.70 1.13
N CYS A 114 15.07 7.37 -0.02
CA CYS A 114 15.77 6.68 -1.10
C CYS A 114 16.97 7.50 -1.60
N MET A 115 16.82 8.79 -1.85
CA MET A 115 17.92 9.68 -2.26
C MET A 115 18.99 9.85 -1.18
N GLY A 116 18.61 9.91 0.09
CA GLY A 116 19.51 9.95 1.24
C GLY A 116 20.29 8.65 1.38
N ALA A 117 19.62 7.50 1.28
CA ALA A 117 20.27 6.19 1.27
C ALA A 117 21.22 6.04 0.06
N ARG A 118 20.82 6.55 -1.12
CA ARG A 118 21.68 6.60 -2.32
C ARG A 118 22.92 7.47 -2.09
N TYR A 119 22.74 8.66 -1.52
CA TYR A 119 23.85 9.55 -1.19
C TYR A 119 24.80 8.94 -0.16
N TRP A 120 24.25 8.27 0.85
CA TRP A 120 25.03 7.58 1.88
C TRP A 120 25.86 6.44 1.29
N ILE A 121 25.28 5.62 0.38
CA ILE A 121 26.01 4.54 -0.29
C ILE A 121 27.15 5.09 -1.15
N LEU A 122 26.93 6.23 -1.83
CA LEU A 122 27.97 6.89 -2.63
C LEU A 122 29.11 7.46 -1.76
N ARG A 123 28.81 7.93 -0.54
CA ARG A 123 29.78 8.62 0.32
C ARG A 123 30.48 7.70 1.33
N CYS A 124 29.80 6.69 1.85
CA CYS A 124 30.30 5.78 2.90
C CYS A 124 30.60 4.37 2.39
N GLY A 125 30.39 4.10 1.10
CA GLY A 125 30.66 2.81 0.47
C GLY A 125 29.47 1.84 0.46
N PRO A 126 29.61 0.69 -0.20
CA PRO A 126 28.51 -0.23 -0.45
C PRO A 126 28.06 -0.95 0.83
N ILE A 127 26.78 -0.80 1.16
CA ILE A 127 26.14 -1.62 2.21
C ILE A 127 26.03 -3.06 1.70
N SER A 128 26.37 -4.02 2.56
CA SER A 128 26.18 -5.45 2.27
C SER A 128 24.70 -5.75 1.97
N ARG A 129 24.45 -6.38 0.82
CA ARG A 129 23.08 -6.74 0.38
C ARG A 129 22.32 -7.54 1.45
N LYS A 130 23.00 -8.41 2.19
CA LYS A 130 22.40 -9.21 3.27
C LYS A 130 21.87 -8.33 4.41
N ARG A 131 22.62 -7.29 4.79
CA ARG A 131 22.19 -6.33 5.83
C ARG A 131 21.01 -5.50 5.36
N LEU A 132 21.00 -5.11 4.09
CA LEU A 132 19.90 -4.35 3.50
C LEU A 132 18.62 -5.18 3.40
N MET A 133 18.73 -6.44 2.96
CA MET A 133 17.62 -7.39 2.94
C MET A 133 17.08 -7.65 4.35
N ALA A 134 17.96 -7.84 5.33
CA ALA A 134 17.56 -8.03 6.73
C ALA A 134 16.84 -6.78 7.28
N ALA A 135 17.35 -5.58 7.00
CA ALA A 135 16.69 -4.34 7.41
C ALA A 135 15.30 -4.21 6.78
N PHE A 136 15.16 -4.48 5.48
CA PHE A 136 13.85 -4.46 4.81
C PHE A 136 12.89 -5.50 5.42
N ALA A 137 13.37 -6.72 5.68
CA ALA A 137 12.55 -7.76 6.27
C ALA A 137 12.05 -7.38 7.68
N VAL A 138 12.93 -6.83 8.52
CA VAL A 138 12.62 -6.49 9.91
C VAL A 138 11.76 -5.22 10.03
N PHE A 139 12.04 -4.19 9.24
CA PHE A 139 11.38 -2.89 9.38
C PHE A 139 10.16 -2.70 8.48
N VAL A 140 10.04 -3.48 7.39
CA VAL A 140 8.96 -3.34 6.41
C VAL A 140 8.10 -4.59 6.36
N ALA A 141 8.68 -5.73 6.00
CA ALA A 141 7.90 -6.95 5.72
C ALA A 141 7.25 -7.54 6.99
N LEU A 142 8.00 -7.65 8.08
CA LEU A 142 7.51 -8.27 9.31
C LEU A 142 6.40 -7.44 10.00
N PRO A 143 6.51 -6.10 10.13
CA PRO A 143 5.40 -5.27 10.59
C PRO A 143 4.19 -5.34 9.66
N ALA A 144 4.40 -5.41 8.34
CA ALA A 144 3.32 -5.56 7.37
C ALA A 144 2.50 -6.82 7.62
N VAL A 145 3.19 -7.97 7.68
CA VAL A 145 2.55 -9.26 7.95
C VAL A 145 1.84 -9.25 9.30
N PHE A 146 2.47 -8.71 10.35
CA PHE A 146 1.89 -8.66 11.68
C PHE A 146 0.56 -7.89 11.70
N VAL A 147 0.50 -6.71 11.08
CA VAL A 147 -0.73 -5.91 11.06
C VAL A 147 -1.78 -6.52 10.14
N THR A 148 -1.42 -7.10 8.99
CA THR A 148 -2.39 -7.82 8.15
C THR A 148 -3.05 -8.95 8.94
N LEU A 149 -2.26 -9.71 9.71
CA LEU A 149 -2.80 -10.74 10.60
C LEU A 149 -3.70 -10.15 11.69
N MET A 150 -3.26 -9.06 12.36
CA MET A 150 -4.08 -8.40 13.37
C MET A 150 -5.39 -7.83 12.80
N ALA A 151 -5.34 -7.26 11.59
CA ALA A 151 -6.53 -6.78 10.89
C ALA A 151 -7.49 -7.93 10.60
N LEU A 152 -6.99 -9.09 10.16
CA LEU A 152 -7.82 -10.28 9.98
C LEU A 152 -8.46 -10.77 11.30
N PHE A 153 -7.77 -10.62 12.43
CA PHE A 153 -8.32 -10.99 13.75
C PHE A 153 -9.32 -9.97 14.31
N ILE A 154 -9.19 -8.69 13.98
CA ILE A 154 -10.05 -7.60 14.48
C ILE A 154 -11.31 -7.44 13.63
N ARG A 155 -11.28 -7.91 12.37
CA ARG A 155 -12.38 -7.76 11.43
C ARG A 155 -13.70 -8.29 12.00
N SER A 156 -14.73 -7.46 11.94
CA SER A 156 -16.11 -7.81 12.25
C SER A 156 -16.80 -8.49 11.08
N ASP A 157 -17.83 -9.29 11.37
CA ASP A 157 -18.63 -9.95 10.36
C ASP A 157 -19.34 -8.92 9.46
N ASP A 158 -19.30 -9.16 8.14
CA ASP A 158 -19.81 -8.25 7.13
C ASP A 158 -21.31 -7.94 7.32
N SER A 159 -22.10 -8.91 7.83
CA SER A 159 -23.52 -8.73 8.13
C SER A 159 -23.79 -7.74 9.28
N VAL A 160 -22.91 -7.72 10.28
CA VAL A 160 -22.99 -6.77 11.41
C VAL A 160 -22.60 -5.37 10.95
N ALA A 161 -21.60 -5.27 10.08
CA ALA A 161 -21.18 -4.01 9.48
C ALA A 161 -22.29 -3.41 8.59
N GLU A 162 -22.92 -4.23 7.76
CA GLU A 162 -24.04 -3.83 6.89
C GLU A 162 -25.27 -3.40 7.71
N GLN A 163 -25.65 -4.15 8.75
CA GLN A 163 -26.76 -3.79 9.62
C GLN A 163 -26.55 -2.43 10.30
N ARG A 164 -25.32 -2.15 10.75
CA ARG A 164 -24.97 -0.84 11.34
C ARG A 164 -25.02 0.30 10.32
N LEU A 165 -24.62 0.03 9.08
CA LEU A 165 -24.70 1.02 8.01
C LEU A 165 -26.17 1.40 7.75
N HIS A 166 -27.05 0.41 7.61
CA HIS A 166 -28.49 0.64 7.36
C HIS A 166 -29.22 1.30 8.54
N TRP A 167 -28.75 1.08 9.78
CA TRP A 167 -29.32 1.73 10.95
C TRP A 167 -29.10 3.25 10.94
N HIS A 168 -27.94 3.70 10.43
CA HIS A 168 -27.58 5.12 10.41
C HIS A 168 -27.83 5.81 9.06
N PHE A 169 -27.82 5.07 7.97
CA PHE A 169 -27.90 5.61 6.61
C PHE A 169 -28.80 4.74 5.72
N ASP A 170 -29.69 5.38 4.95
CA ASP A 170 -30.44 4.72 3.88
C ASP A 170 -29.55 4.59 2.63
N TYR A 171 -28.69 3.56 2.64
CA TYR A 171 -27.68 3.32 1.61
C TYR A 171 -27.97 2.01 0.87
N SER A 172 -27.96 2.01 -0.46
CA SER A 172 -28.08 0.76 -1.25
C SER A 172 -26.73 0.04 -1.29
N THR A 173 -26.71 -1.24 -0.88
CA THR A 173 -25.51 -2.09 -0.79
C THR A 173 -25.41 -3.13 -1.90
N GLU A 174 -26.29 -3.09 -2.90
CA GLU A 174 -26.52 -4.19 -3.88
C GLU A 174 -25.27 -4.60 -4.70
N TYR A 175 -24.22 -3.77 -4.73
CA TYR A 175 -22.92 -4.07 -5.35
C TYR A 175 -21.71 -3.62 -4.50
N LEU A 176 -21.93 -3.42 -3.21
CA LEU A 176 -20.94 -2.87 -2.28
C LEU A 176 -20.55 -3.94 -1.27
N VAL A 177 -19.27 -3.98 -0.93
CA VAL A 177 -18.81 -4.81 0.18
C VAL A 177 -18.54 -3.91 1.37
N VAL A 178 -19.36 -4.08 2.41
CA VAL A 178 -19.27 -3.33 3.67
C VAL A 178 -18.51 -4.20 4.68
N THR A 179 -17.44 -3.64 5.25
CA THR A 179 -16.59 -4.31 6.24
C THR A 179 -16.30 -3.34 7.39
N GLY A 180 -15.97 -3.84 8.58
CA GLY A 180 -15.64 -3.03 9.76
C GLY A 180 -14.52 -3.67 10.58
#